data_AF-A0A2V5LSQ8-F1
#
_entry.id   AF-A0A2V5LSQ8-F1
#
_cell.length_a   1.000
_cell.length_b   1.000
_cell.length_c   1.000
_cell.angle_alpha   90.00
_cell.angle_beta   90.00
_cell.angle_gamma   90.00
#
_symmetry.space_group_name_H-M   'P 1'
#
loop_
_entity.id
_entity.type
_entity.pdbx_description
1 polymer ?
#
loop_
_entity_poly.entity_id
_entity_poly.type
_entity_poly.pdbx_seq_one_letter_code
_entity_poly.pdbx_strand_id
1 'polypeptide(L)'
;MQTSERVRSSARTALWLLLGINLFNYIDRYVLSAVEPEIRAHFFAPSDPNAHALTGLLGTAFLVSYMVAAPIFGWLADRTSRWIIIGVSVLLWSGATAASGIAGTFAVLFAMRLLVGVGEGGYGPAAPTIISDLFPLEVRGRVLSYFYVAIPVGSALGYAIGGFATSHWGWQTAFFAVAPPGVLLGLA
;
A
#
# COMPACT_ATOMS: atom_id res chain seq x y z
N MET A 1 15.56 -25.93 -23.76
CA MET A 1 16.35 -24.80 -23.24
C MET A 1 15.55 -23.49 -23.25
N GLN A 2 14.94 -23.08 -24.37
CA GLN A 2 14.09 -21.86 -24.48
C GLN A 2 12.89 -21.79 -23.52
N THR A 3 12.22 -22.91 -23.20
CA THR A 3 11.06 -22.93 -22.29
C THR A 3 11.44 -22.61 -20.84
N SER A 4 12.59 -23.10 -20.38
CA SER A 4 13.13 -22.84 -19.02
C SER A 4 13.54 -21.37 -18.86
N GLU A 5 14.06 -20.78 -19.92
CA GLU A 5 14.48 -19.38 -19.95
C GLU A 5 13.29 -18.41 -19.92
N ARG A 6 12.20 -18.73 -20.66
CA ARG A 6 10.95 -17.97 -20.60
C ARG A 6 10.29 -18.02 -19.22
N VAL A 7 10.20 -19.22 -18.61
CA VAL A 7 9.63 -19.37 -17.26
C VAL A 7 10.44 -18.60 -16.22
N ARG A 8 11.77 -18.64 -16.30
CA ARG A 8 12.66 -17.89 -15.41
C ARG A 8 12.53 -16.37 -15.63
N SER A 9 12.33 -15.92 -16.85
CA SER A 9 12.06 -14.52 -17.18
C SER A 9 10.74 -14.04 -16.57
N SER A 10 9.65 -14.79 -16.76
CA SER A 10 8.34 -14.49 -16.19
C SER A 10 8.34 -14.45 -14.65
N ALA A 11 9.06 -15.36 -14.00
CA ALA A 11 9.19 -15.36 -12.54
C ALA A 11 9.92 -14.12 -12.01
N ARG A 12 10.95 -13.64 -12.72
CA ARG A 12 11.66 -12.39 -12.38
C ARG A 12 10.77 -11.17 -12.58
N THR A 13 10.00 -11.13 -13.67
CA THR A 13 9.05 -10.05 -13.92
C THR A 13 8.00 -9.97 -12.81
N ALA A 14 7.42 -11.10 -12.43
CA ALA A 14 6.47 -11.19 -11.31
C ALA A 14 7.10 -10.70 -10.00
N LEU A 15 8.34 -11.12 -9.69
CA LEU A 15 9.06 -10.65 -8.51
C LEU A 15 9.21 -9.12 -8.50
N TRP A 16 9.68 -8.52 -9.59
CA TRP A 16 9.90 -7.07 -9.63
C TRP A 16 8.60 -6.27 -9.58
N LEU A 17 7.55 -6.78 -10.22
CA LEU A 17 6.21 -6.19 -10.15
C LEU A 17 5.69 -6.21 -8.72
N LEU A 18 5.70 -7.37 -8.07
CA LEU A 18 5.26 -7.52 -6.68
C LEU A 18 6.15 -6.69 -5.74
N LEU A 19 7.47 -6.70 -5.90
CA LEU A 19 8.36 -5.85 -5.10
C LEU A 19 8.01 -4.37 -5.25
N GLY A 20 7.75 -3.89 -6.47
CA GLY A 20 7.34 -2.51 -6.73
C GLY A 20 6.03 -2.16 -6.03
N ILE A 21 5.01 -3.02 -6.15
CA ILE A 21 3.73 -2.85 -5.44
C ILE A 21 3.96 -2.83 -3.92
N ASN A 22 4.79 -3.74 -3.40
CA ASN A 22 5.13 -3.78 -1.98
C ASN A 22 5.83 -2.51 -1.53
N LEU A 23 6.74 -1.97 -2.34
CA LEU A 23 7.44 -0.74 -2.03
C LEU A 23 6.44 0.40 -1.84
N PHE A 24 5.55 0.62 -2.80
CA PHE A 24 4.53 1.66 -2.67
C PHE A 24 3.56 1.40 -1.51
N ASN A 25 3.27 0.14 -1.18
CA ASN A 25 2.43 -0.22 -0.04
C ASN A 25 3.01 0.36 1.26
N TYR A 26 4.31 0.17 1.47
CA TYR A 26 4.98 0.75 2.62
C TYR A 26 5.20 2.26 2.50
N ILE A 27 5.38 2.82 1.30
CA ILE A 27 5.43 4.28 1.15
C ILE A 27 4.09 4.91 1.59
N ASP A 28 2.95 4.40 1.13
CA ASP A 28 1.61 4.94 1.44
C ASP A 28 1.31 4.93 2.94
N ARG A 29 1.60 3.81 3.63
CA ARG A 29 1.44 3.70 5.09
C ARG A 29 2.19 4.77 5.86
N TYR A 30 3.40 5.10 5.43
CA TYR A 30 4.27 6.04 6.15
C TYR A 30 4.12 7.48 5.67
N VAL A 31 3.61 7.73 4.46
CA VAL A 31 3.20 9.07 4.02
C VAL A 31 2.15 9.64 4.96
N LEU A 32 1.13 8.85 5.34
CA LEU A 32 0.10 9.30 6.28
C LEU A 32 0.71 9.79 7.60
N SER A 33 1.64 9.03 8.17
CA SER A 33 2.35 9.39 9.39
C SER A 33 3.19 10.66 9.24
N ALA A 34 3.77 10.88 8.06
CA ALA A 34 4.57 12.07 7.76
C ALA A 34 3.71 13.34 7.65
N VAL A 35 2.51 13.21 7.09
CA VAL A 35 1.60 14.34 6.86
C VAL A 35 0.56 14.55 7.97
N GLU A 36 0.51 13.66 8.96
CA GLU A 36 -0.43 13.73 10.10
C GLU A 36 -0.48 15.10 10.77
N PRO A 37 0.66 15.78 11.07
CA PRO A 37 0.62 17.09 11.73
C PRO A 37 -0.11 18.15 10.90
N GLU A 38 0.03 18.12 9.57
CA GLU A 38 -0.64 19.05 8.66
C GLU A 38 -2.12 18.73 8.52
N ILE A 39 -2.48 17.44 8.43
CA ILE A 39 -3.88 17.00 8.43
C ILE A 39 -4.56 17.50 9.72
N ARG A 40 -3.87 17.37 10.86
CA ARG A 40 -4.39 17.84 12.15
C ARG A 40 -4.62 19.35 12.14
N ALA A 41 -3.62 20.12 11.71
CA ALA A 41 -3.72 21.58 11.63
C ALA A 41 -4.78 22.05 10.61
N HIS A 42 -5.04 21.25 9.57
CA HIS A 42 -6.03 21.56 8.54
C HIS A 42 -7.47 21.35 9.02
N PHE A 43 -7.74 20.27 9.76
CA PHE A 43 -9.11 19.90 10.16
C PHE A 43 -9.50 20.31 11.57
N PHE A 44 -8.55 20.61 12.45
CA PHE A 44 -8.80 20.87 13.87
C PHE A 44 -8.14 22.15 14.36
N ALA A 45 -8.79 22.82 15.30
CA ALA A 45 -8.22 23.97 15.98
C ALA A 45 -7.02 23.55 16.86
N PRO A 46 -5.97 24.38 17.01
CA PRO A 46 -4.82 24.06 17.86
C PRO A 46 -5.18 23.77 19.33
N SER A 47 -6.31 24.31 19.81
CA SER A 47 -6.81 24.11 21.17
C SER A 47 -7.80 22.95 21.31
N ASP A 48 -8.11 22.21 20.24
CA ASP A 48 -9.02 21.08 20.31
C ASP A 48 -8.36 19.90 21.06
N PRO A 49 -8.88 19.51 22.24
CA PRO A 49 -8.30 18.44 23.04
C PRO A 49 -8.38 17.07 22.36
N ASN A 50 -9.25 16.90 21.36
CA ASN A 50 -9.47 15.63 20.66
C ASN A 50 -8.64 15.51 19.38
N ALA A 51 -8.00 16.59 18.92
CA ALA A 51 -7.35 16.62 17.60
C ALA A 51 -6.37 15.46 17.38
N HIS A 52 -5.50 15.19 18.37
CA HIS A 52 -4.54 14.09 18.32
C HIS A 52 -5.20 12.71 18.31
N ALA A 53 -6.25 12.52 19.11
CA ALA A 53 -6.97 11.25 19.15
C ALA A 53 -7.66 11.01 17.81
N LEU A 54 -8.34 12.03 17.27
CA LEU A 54 -9.03 11.94 15.99
C LEU A 54 -8.07 11.67 14.85
N THR A 55 -6.97 12.41 14.69
CA THR A 55 -6.01 12.13 13.61
C THR A 55 -5.31 10.78 13.76
N GLY A 56 -5.07 10.32 15.00
CA GLY A 56 -4.60 8.96 15.28
C GLY A 56 -5.55 7.88 14.75
N LEU A 57 -6.87 8.13 14.75
CA LEU A 57 -7.86 7.20 14.20
C LEU A 57 -7.68 6.95 12.70
N LEU A 58 -7.01 7.82 11.94
CA LEU A 58 -6.74 7.58 10.51
C LEU A 58 -5.85 6.35 10.32
N GLY A 59 -4.79 6.22 11.12
CA GLY A 59 -3.92 5.05 11.11
C GLY A 59 -4.63 3.81 11.68
N THR A 60 -5.41 3.99 12.74
CA THR A 60 -6.21 2.89 13.32
C THR A 60 -7.26 2.36 12.35
N ALA A 61 -7.96 3.23 11.62
CA ALA A 61 -8.96 2.86 10.62
C ALA A 61 -8.34 1.96 9.55
N PHE A 62 -7.19 2.38 9.01
CA PHE A 62 -6.40 1.56 8.10
C PHE A 62 -6.05 0.19 8.71
N LEU A 63 -5.46 0.15 9.91
CA LEU A 63 -5.02 -1.10 10.54
C LEU A 63 -6.17 -2.06 10.83
N VAL A 64 -7.30 -1.57 11.36
CA VAL A 64 -8.47 -2.39 11.71
C VAL A 64 -9.12 -2.96 10.45
N SER A 65 -9.34 -2.11 9.43
CA SER A 65 -9.92 -2.57 8.16
C SER A 65 -9.00 -3.57 7.46
N TYR A 66 -7.68 -3.33 7.45
CA TYR A 66 -6.68 -4.28 6.95
C TYR A 66 -6.74 -5.62 7.71
N MET A 67 -6.78 -5.58 9.04
CA MET A 67 -6.82 -6.78 9.89
C MET A 67 -8.05 -7.64 9.61
N VAL A 68 -9.21 -7.02 9.36
CA VAL A 68 -10.44 -7.74 9.02
C VAL A 68 -10.42 -8.24 7.57
N ALA A 69 -9.93 -7.44 6.64
CA ALA A 69 -9.91 -7.76 5.22
C ALA A 69 -8.90 -8.86 4.87
N ALA A 70 -7.71 -8.85 5.49
CA ALA A 70 -6.63 -9.79 5.19
C ALA A 70 -7.02 -11.28 5.28
N PRO A 71 -7.67 -11.79 6.34
CA PRO A 71 -8.09 -13.19 6.37
C PRO A 71 -9.17 -13.52 5.34
N ILE A 72 -10.07 -12.57 5.04
CA ILE A 72 -11.12 -12.75 4.04
C ILE A 72 -10.49 -12.89 2.65
N PHE A 73 -9.58 -11.99 2.30
CA PHE A 73 -8.89 -12.05 1.02
C PHE A 73 -7.91 -13.21 0.93
N GLY A 74 -7.26 -13.60 2.04
CA GLY A 74 -6.44 -14.82 2.09
C GLY A 74 -7.28 -16.06 1.75
N TRP A 75 -8.43 -16.23 2.40
CA TRP A 75 -9.37 -17.32 2.11
C TRP A 75 -9.89 -17.31 0.66
N LEU A 76 -10.11 -16.12 0.10
CA LEU A 76 -10.55 -15.96 -1.28
C LEU A 76 -9.43 -16.23 -2.29
N ALA A 77 -8.19 -15.85 -1.95
CA ALA A 77 -7.00 -16.07 -2.74
C ALA A 77 -6.65 -17.57 -2.90
N ASP A 78 -7.10 -18.41 -1.96
CA ASP A 78 -7.02 -19.87 -2.08
C ASP A 78 -8.04 -20.48 -3.05
N ARG A 79 -9.15 -19.77 -3.34
CA ARG A 79 -10.27 -20.25 -4.18
C ARG A 79 -10.34 -19.58 -5.55
N THR A 80 -9.62 -18.49 -5.73
CA THR A 80 -9.64 -17.67 -6.94
C THR A 80 -8.22 -17.36 -7.38
N SER A 81 -8.05 -16.74 -8.54
CA SER A 81 -6.71 -16.35 -8.98
C SER A 81 -6.14 -15.27 -8.05
N ARG A 82 -5.02 -15.60 -7.39
CA ARG A 82 -4.25 -14.65 -6.57
C ARG A 82 -3.88 -13.36 -7.32
N TRP A 83 -3.66 -13.45 -8.64
CA TRP A 83 -3.41 -12.28 -9.48
C TRP A 83 -4.64 -11.37 -9.63
N ILE A 84 -5.84 -11.94 -9.71
CA ILE A 84 -7.09 -11.15 -9.73
C ILE A 84 -7.27 -10.45 -8.38
N ILE A 85 -7.03 -11.16 -7.27
CA ILE A 85 -7.10 -10.57 -5.93
C ILE A 85 -6.13 -9.41 -5.78
N ILE A 86 -4.87 -9.59 -6.19
CA ILE A 86 -3.87 -8.51 -6.18
C ILE A 86 -4.31 -7.35 -7.06
N GLY A 87 -4.77 -7.61 -8.29
CA GLY A 87 -5.21 -6.56 -9.21
C GLY A 87 -6.33 -5.69 -8.64
N VAL A 88 -7.41 -6.32 -8.16
CA VAL A 88 -8.55 -5.61 -7.55
C VAL A 88 -8.14 -4.85 -6.29
N SER A 89 -7.35 -5.50 -5.42
CA SER A 89 -6.83 -4.94 -4.18
C SER A 89 -6.03 -3.67 -4.41
N VAL A 90 -5.09 -3.71 -5.37
CA VAL A 90 -4.22 -2.60 -5.68
C VAL A 90 -4.98 -1.46 -6.37
N LEU A 91 -5.94 -1.76 -7.24
CA LEU A 91 -6.82 -0.75 -7.84
C LEU A 91 -7.66 -0.02 -6.77
N LEU A 92 -8.27 -0.77 -5.84
CA LEU A 92 -9.05 -0.20 -4.75
C LEU A 92 -8.19 0.69 -3.85
N TRP A 93 -7.03 0.18 -3.43
CA TRP A 93 -6.08 0.93 -2.61
C TRP A 93 -5.60 2.20 -3.30
N SER A 94 -5.16 2.10 -4.56
CA SER A 94 -4.66 3.25 -5.33
C SER A 94 -5.75 4.31 -5.54
N GLY A 95 -6.99 3.89 -5.84
CA GLY A 95 -8.12 4.80 -5.97
C GLY A 95 -8.47 5.50 -4.65
N ALA A 96 -8.51 4.76 -3.54
CA ALA A 96 -8.78 5.31 -2.22
C ALA A 96 -7.67 6.26 -1.74
N THR A 97 -6.41 5.93 -2.04
CA THR A 97 -5.26 6.79 -1.78
C THR A 97 -5.35 8.09 -2.57
N ALA A 98 -5.60 8.04 -3.88
CA ALA A 98 -5.82 9.25 -4.68
C ALA A 98 -7.00 10.09 -4.16
N ALA A 99 -8.12 9.44 -3.82
CA ALA A 99 -9.29 10.11 -3.25
C ALA A 99 -9.02 10.78 -1.89
N SER A 100 -8.01 10.30 -1.15
CA SER A 100 -7.60 10.91 0.12
C SER A 100 -6.91 12.26 -0.08
N GLY A 101 -6.20 12.45 -1.20
CA GLY A 101 -5.60 13.73 -1.55
C GLY A 101 -6.63 14.83 -1.86
N ILE A 102 -7.86 14.48 -2.23
CA ILE A 102 -8.96 15.43 -2.47
C ILE A 102 -10.02 15.42 -1.36
N ALA A 103 -9.75 14.78 -0.22
CA ALA A 103 -10.72 14.67 0.85
C ALA A 103 -11.02 16.05 1.48
N GLY A 104 -12.23 16.56 1.25
CA GLY A 104 -12.66 17.87 1.75
C GLY A 104 -13.08 17.89 3.23
N THR A 105 -13.22 16.72 3.87
CA THR A 105 -13.55 16.62 5.29
C THR A 105 -12.79 15.47 5.95
N PHE A 106 -12.59 15.57 7.27
CA PHE A 106 -11.97 14.52 8.05
C PHE A 106 -12.71 13.18 7.94
N ALA A 107 -14.05 13.19 7.90
CA ALA A 107 -14.86 11.99 7.77
C ALA A 107 -14.66 11.28 6.41
N VAL A 108 -14.54 12.05 5.33
CA VAL A 108 -14.22 11.50 4.00
C VAL A 108 -12.83 10.88 4.02
N LEU A 109 -11.83 11.58 4.58
CA LEU A 109 -10.47 11.07 4.70
C LEU A 109 -10.44 9.76 5.53
N PHE A 110 -11.13 9.72 6.66
CA PHE A 110 -11.28 8.53 7.50
C PHE A 110 -11.88 7.35 6.73
N ALA A 111 -12.96 7.58 5.97
CA ALA A 111 -13.56 6.55 5.13
C ALA A 111 -12.61 6.05 4.05
N MET A 112 -11.82 6.95 3.43
CA MET A 112 -10.81 6.53 2.47
C MET A 112 -9.70 5.70 3.11
N ARG A 113 -9.28 5.98 4.36
CA ARG A 113 -8.31 5.15 5.09
C ARG A 113 -8.83 3.73 5.35
N LEU A 114 -10.13 3.57 5.61
CA LEU A 114 -10.75 2.24 5.69
C LEU A 114 -10.66 1.51 4.34
N LEU A 115 -10.97 2.19 3.23
CA LEU A 115 -10.88 1.60 1.89
C LEU A 115 -9.46 1.23 1.49
N VAL A 116 -8.48 2.05 1.86
CA VAL A 116 -7.04 1.73 1.71
C VAL A 116 -6.71 0.45 2.47
N GLY A 117 -7.12 0.33 3.74
CA GLY A 117 -6.87 -0.88 4.53
C GLY A 117 -7.52 -2.13 3.95
N VAL A 118 -8.76 -2.02 3.46
CA VAL A 118 -9.42 -3.12 2.72
C VAL A 118 -8.61 -3.49 1.47
N GLY A 119 -8.25 -2.52 0.63
CA GLY A 119 -7.48 -2.74 -0.59
C GLY A 119 -6.14 -3.41 -0.30
N GLU A 120 -5.38 -2.92 0.66
CA GLU A 120 -4.09 -3.52 1.02
C GLU A 120 -4.21 -4.93 1.62
N GLY A 121 -5.32 -5.24 2.27
CA GLY A 121 -5.56 -6.53 2.92
C GLY A 121 -5.45 -7.72 1.96
N GLY A 122 -5.79 -7.56 0.69
CA GLY A 122 -5.68 -8.64 -0.30
C GLY A 122 -4.29 -8.83 -0.91
N TYR A 123 -3.44 -7.81 -0.83
CA TYR A 123 -2.08 -7.86 -1.38
C TYR A 123 -1.11 -8.64 -0.47
N GLY A 124 -1.10 -8.30 0.82
CA GLY A 124 -0.18 -8.85 1.83
C GLY A 124 -0.10 -10.39 1.91
N PRO A 125 -1.23 -11.13 1.95
CA PRO A 125 -1.21 -12.58 1.99
C PRO A 125 -0.97 -13.24 0.61
N ALA A 126 -1.38 -12.59 -0.49
CA ALA A 126 -1.31 -13.19 -1.83
C ALA A 126 0.08 -13.09 -2.46
N ALA A 127 0.78 -11.96 -2.33
CA ALA A 127 2.04 -11.73 -3.04
C ALA A 127 3.19 -12.67 -2.63
N PRO A 128 3.47 -12.91 -1.32
CA PRO A 128 4.54 -13.82 -0.91
C PRO A 128 4.29 -15.27 -1.32
N THR A 129 3.02 -15.68 -1.43
CA THR A 129 2.68 -17.06 -1.85
C THR A 129 2.93 -17.25 -3.34
N ILE A 130 2.61 -16.27 -4.19
CA ILE A 130 2.98 -16.30 -5.62
C ILE A 130 4.51 -16.39 -5.78
N ILE A 131 5.26 -15.57 -5.05
CA ILE A 131 6.73 -15.62 -5.09
C ILE A 131 7.23 -16.99 -4.66
N SER A 132 6.65 -17.56 -3.60
CA SER A 132 7.04 -18.87 -3.09
C SER A 132 6.79 -19.98 -4.11
N ASP A 133 5.73 -19.89 -4.91
CA ASP A 133 5.43 -20.90 -5.94
C ASP A 133 6.29 -20.75 -7.21
N LEU A 134 6.73 -19.53 -7.52
CA LEU A 134 7.55 -19.26 -8.70
C LEU A 134 9.04 -19.61 -8.50
N PHE A 135 9.52 -19.67 -7.26
CA PHE A 135 10.92 -19.88 -6.94
C PHE A 135 11.15 -21.15 -6.09
N PRO A 136 12.17 -21.96 -6.41
CA PRO A 136 12.45 -23.19 -5.70
C PRO A 136 13.00 -22.90 -4.30
N LEU A 137 12.86 -23.88 -3.39
CA LEU A 137 13.06 -23.71 -1.95
C LEU A 137 14.47 -23.20 -1.61
N GLU A 138 15.49 -23.60 -2.38
CA GLU A 138 16.90 -23.30 -2.15
C GLU A 138 17.22 -21.80 -2.31
N VAL A 139 16.45 -21.08 -3.13
CA VAL A 139 16.64 -19.64 -3.38
C VAL A 139 15.49 -18.78 -2.84
N ARG A 140 14.37 -19.40 -2.45
CA ARG A 140 13.15 -18.70 -2.01
C ARG A 140 13.40 -17.72 -0.89
N GLY A 141 14.20 -18.10 0.12
CA GLY A 141 14.55 -17.21 1.23
C GLY A 141 15.18 -15.90 0.75
N ARG A 142 16.18 -15.98 -0.13
CA ARG A 142 16.85 -14.81 -0.72
C ARG A 142 15.89 -13.94 -1.55
N VAL A 143 15.01 -14.57 -2.31
CA VAL A 143 14.02 -13.85 -3.14
C VAL A 143 13.00 -13.11 -2.26
N LEU A 144 12.50 -13.76 -1.21
CA LEU A 144 11.62 -13.13 -0.23
C LEU A 144 12.36 -12.01 0.53
N SER A 145 13.65 -12.13 0.80
CA SER A 145 14.43 -11.01 1.38
C SER A 145 14.40 -9.79 0.47
N TYR A 146 14.57 -9.95 -0.86
CA TYR A 146 14.44 -8.81 -1.79
C TYR A 146 13.04 -8.20 -1.75
N PHE A 147 12.00 -9.04 -1.71
CA PHE A 147 10.63 -8.57 -1.57
C PHE A 147 10.39 -7.77 -0.28
N TYR A 148 10.96 -8.22 0.86
CA TYR A 148 10.80 -7.57 2.16
C TYR A 148 11.73 -6.39 2.41
N VAL A 149 12.79 -6.19 1.61
CA VAL A 149 13.57 -4.93 1.62
C VAL A 149 12.68 -3.71 1.33
N ALA A 150 11.56 -3.92 0.62
CA ALA A 150 10.55 -2.89 0.41
C ALA A 150 9.98 -2.29 1.70
N ILE A 151 10.01 -3.02 2.83
CA ILE A 151 9.52 -2.54 4.13
C ILE A 151 10.36 -1.33 4.60
N PRO A 152 11.63 -1.50 5.01
CA PRO A 152 12.41 -0.38 5.54
C PRO A 152 12.64 0.73 4.50
N VAL A 153 12.83 0.37 3.23
CA VAL A 153 13.04 1.34 2.16
C VAL A 153 11.76 2.15 1.91
N GLY A 154 10.60 1.48 1.83
CA GLY A 154 9.32 2.13 1.65
C GLY A 154 8.96 3.03 2.83
N SER A 155 9.23 2.60 4.06
CA SER A 155 9.04 3.44 5.26
C SER A 155 9.85 4.73 5.20
N ALA A 156 11.16 4.63 4.89
CA ALA A 156 12.02 5.80 4.78
C ALA A 156 11.58 6.75 3.66
N LEU A 157 11.22 6.20 2.49
CA LEU A 157 10.70 6.97 1.36
C LEU A 157 9.36 7.62 1.68
N GLY A 158 8.48 6.95 2.43
CA GLY A 158 7.17 7.50 2.84
C GLY A 158 7.33 8.77 3.67
N TYR A 159 8.23 8.76 4.65
CA TYR A 159 8.55 9.96 5.42
C TYR A 159 9.19 11.07 4.57
N ALA A 160 10.14 10.71 3.70
CA ALA A 160 10.82 11.68 2.84
C ALA A 160 9.85 12.36 1.85
N ILE A 161 9.02 11.57 1.17
CA ILE A 161 8.02 12.06 0.20
C ILE A 161 6.97 12.90 0.90
N GLY A 162 6.43 12.43 2.03
CA GLY A 162 5.42 13.18 2.79
C GLY A 162 5.95 14.50 3.32
N GLY A 163 7.15 14.53 3.88
CA GLY A 163 7.79 15.77 4.35
C GLY A 163 8.11 16.75 3.22
N PHE A 164 8.58 16.25 2.08
CA PHE A 164 8.86 17.08 0.91
C PHE A 164 7.57 17.68 0.31
N ALA A 165 6.53 16.87 0.18
CA ALA A 165 5.22 17.30 -0.33
C ALA A 165 4.60 18.38 0.56
N THR A 166 4.58 18.15 1.88
CA THR A 166 4.10 19.11 2.88
C THR A 166 4.83 20.45 2.79
N SER A 167 6.16 20.44 2.64
CA SER A 167 6.96 21.67 2.64
C SER A 167 6.82 22.54 1.37
N HIS A 168 6.33 21.99 0.26
CA HIS A 168 6.31 22.71 -1.04
C HIS A 168 4.91 22.86 -1.63
N TRP A 169 4.05 21.83 -1.52
CA TRP A 169 2.79 21.75 -2.28
C TRP A 169 1.58 21.32 -1.44
N GLY A 170 1.75 21.17 -0.12
CA GLY A 170 0.69 20.75 0.80
C GLY A 170 0.55 19.24 0.92
N TRP A 171 -0.03 18.80 2.04
CA TRP A 171 -0.12 17.39 2.43
C TRP A 171 -0.89 16.52 1.43
N GLN A 172 -1.87 17.10 0.74
CA GLN A 172 -2.70 16.43 -0.26
C GLN A 172 -1.86 15.79 -1.36
N THR A 173 -0.79 16.47 -1.77
CA THR A 173 0.07 16.03 -2.88
C THR A 173 0.86 14.77 -2.55
N ALA A 174 1.11 14.52 -1.26
CA ALA A 174 1.78 13.31 -0.82
C ALA A 174 0.96 12.05 -1.18
N PHE A 175 -0.38 12.11 -1.11
CA PHE A 175 -1.25 10.99 -1.47
C PHE A 175 -1.26 10.71 -2.97
N PHE A 176 -1.19 11.73 -3.83
CA PHE A 176 -1.11 11.51 -5.28
C PHE A 176 0.22 10.86 -5.70
N ALA A 177 1.31 11.17 -4.99
CA ALA A 177 2.63 10.59 -5.27
C ALA A 177 2.68 9.07 -5.06
N VAL A 178 1.78 8.52 -4.23
CA VAL A 178 1.77 7.09 -3.86
C VAL A 178 0.61 6.28 -4.46
N ALA A 179 -0.32 6.94 -5.16
CA ALA A 179 -1.39 6.29 -5.94
C ALA A 179 -0.99 5.52 -7.23
N PRO A 180 0.21 5.62 -7.83
CA PRO A 180 0.52 4.96 -9.10
C PRO A 180 0.39 3.42 -9.22
N PRO A 181 0.55 2.59 -8.18
CA PRO A 181 0.58 1.12 -8.34
C PRO A 181 -0.61 0.53 -9.10
N GLY A 182 -1.83 1.02 -8.86
CA GLY A 182 -3.04 0.58 -9.58
C GLY A 182 -3.04 0.97 -11.04
N VAL A 183 -2.46 2.13 -11.37
CA VAL A 183 -2.27 2.58 -12.76
C VAL A 183 -1.24 1.70 -13.46
N LEU A 184 -0.12 1.40 -12.80
CA LEU A 184 0.93 0.53 -13.35
C LEU A 184 0.42 -0.88 -13.61
N LEU A 185 -0.42 -1.44 -12.72
CA LEU A 185 -1.06 -2.74 -12.94
C LEU A 185 -2.10 -2.72 -14.06
N GLY A 186 -2.81 -1.61 -14.26
CA GLY A 186 -3.72 -1.47 -15.40
C GLY A 186 -3.02 -1.46 -16.76
N LEU A 187 -1.70 -1.22 -16.78
CA LEU A 187 -0.88 -1.12 -17.99
C LEU A 187 0.03 -2.35 -18.24
N ALA A 188 0.13 -3.28 -17.29
CA ALA A 188 1.03 -4.43 -17.32
C ALA A 188 0.30 -5.74 -17.68
#